data_AF-A0A3S4P134-F1
#
_entry.id   AF-A0A3S4P134-F1
#
_cell.length_a   1.000
_cell.length_b   1.000
_cell.length_c   1.000
_cell.angle_alpha   90.00
_cell.angle_beta   90.00
_cell.angle_gamma   90.00
#
_symmetry.space_group_name_H-M   'P 1'
#
loop_
_entity.id
_entity.type
_entity.pdbx_description
1 polymer ?
#
loop_
_entity_poly.entity_id
_entity_poly.type
_entity_poly.pdbx_seq_one_letter_code
_entity_poly.pdbx_strand_id
1 'polypeptide(L)'
;MTESTSRRPAYARLLDRAVRILAVRDHSEQELRRKLAAPIMGKNGPEEIDATAEDYERVIAWCHEHGYLDDSRFVARFNRQP
;
A
#
# COMPACT_ATOMS: atom_id res chain seq x y z
N MET A 1 5.59 13.02 -28.37
CA MET A 1 6.14 12.20 -27.28
C MET A 1 5.00 11.91 -26.31
N THR A 2 4.41 10.71 -26.36
CA THR A 2 3.27 10.30 -25.52
C THR A 2 3.63 8.99 -24.81
N GLU A 3 4.49 9.08 -23.80
CA GLU A 3 5.00 7.94 -23.01
C GLU A 3 4.28 7.78 -21.65
N SER A 4 2.98 8.11 -21.55
CA SER A 4 2.31 8.18 -20.24
C SER A 4 1.27 7.09 -19.96
N THR A 5 1.08 6.12 -20.86
CA THR A 5 -0.01 5.13 -20.73
C THR A 5 0.36 3.84 -19.99
N SER A 6 1.65 3.54 -19.75
CA SER A 6 2.06 2.29 -19.09
C SER A 6 2.44 2.41 -17.60
N ARG A 7 2.67 3.61 -17.06
CA ARG A 7 2.98 3.81 -15.62
C ARG A 7 1.74 3.89 -14.72
N ARG A 8 0.60 4.36 -15.26
CA ARG A 8 -0.68 4.43 -14.55
C ARG A 8 -1.18 3.09 -13.95
N PRO A 9 -1.00 1.90 -14.58
CA PRO A 9 -1.46 0.65 -13.99
C PRO A 9 -0.71 0.22 -12.71
N ALA A 10 0.59 0.52 -12.55
CA ALA A 10 1.35 0.05 -11.39
C ALA A 10 0.90 0.72 -10.09
N TYR A 11 0.81 2.06 -10.09
CA TYR A 11 0.26 2.83 -8.98
C TYR A 11 -1.17 2.41 -8.63
N ALA A 12 -2.06 2.28 -9.61
CA ALA A 12 -3.45 1.89 -9.38
C ALA A 12 -3.58 0.49 -8.77
N ARG A 13 -2.75 -0.47 -9.21
CA ARG A 13 -2.71 -1.83 -8.63
C ARG A 13 -2.17 -1.82 -7.19
N LEU A 14 -1.11 -1.05 -6.93
CA LEU A 14 -0.58 -0.89 -5.57
C LEU A 14 -1.60 -0.23 -4.65
N LEU A 15 -2.32 0.78 -5.14
CA LEU A 15 -3.35 1.49 -4.38
C LEU A 15 -4.52 0.56 -4.02
N ASP A 16 -5.06 -0.18 -4.98
CA ASP A 16 -6.15 -1.14 -4.73
C ASP A 16 -5.70 -2.21 -3.70
N ARG A 17 -4.46 -2.70 -3.81
CA ARG A 17 -3.87 -3.63 -2.85
C ARG A 17 -3.73 -3.00 -1.47
N ALA A 18 -3.24 -1.77 -1.39
CA ALA A 18 -3.07 -1.04 -0.14
C ALA A 18 -4.41 -0.86 0.57
N VAL A 19 -5.43 -0.36 -0.15
CA VAL A 19 -6.78 -0.18 0.37
C VAL A 19 -7.39 -1.51 0.82
N ARG A 20 -7.23 -2.60 0.07
CA ARG A 20 -7.71 -3.94 0.52
C ARG A 20 -7.03 -4.41 1.79
N ILE A 21 -5.72 -4.20 1.92
CA ILE A 21 -4.96 -4.57 3.12
C ILE A 21 -5.49 -3.78 4.32
N LEU A 22 -5.58 -2.45 4.18
CA LEU A 22 -6.04 -1.52 5.22
C LEU A 22 -7.53 -1.70 5.56
N ALA A 23 -8.35 -2.16 4.60
CA ALA A 23 -9.77 -2.42 4.82
C ALA A 23 -10.03 -3.65 5.71
N VAL A 24 -9.12 -4.63 5.74
CA VAL A 24 -9.28 -5.85 6.55
C VAL A 24 -8.78 -5.65 7.98
N ARG A 25 -7.66 -4.93 8.16
CA ARG A 25 -7.09 -4.60 9.47
C ARG A 25 -6.36 -3.26 9.42
N ASP A 26 -6.42 -2.54 10.53
CA ASP A 26 -5.48 -1.44 10.81
C ASP A 26 -4.05 -1.99 10.72
N HIS A 27 -3.28 -1.45 9.79
CA HIS A 27 -1.88 -1.78 9.56
C HIS A 27 -1.06 -0.49 9.63
N SER A 28 0.14 -0.55 10.21
CA SER A 28 1.07 0.59 10.19
C SER A 28 1.63 0.80 8.78
N GLU A 29 2.17 1.99 8.52
CA GLU A 29 2.82 2.30 7.24
C GLU A 29 3.93 1.28 6.91
N GLN A 30 4.73 0.88 7.90
CA GLN A 30 5.79 -0.10 7.72
C GLN A 30 5.23 -1.48 7.33
N GLU A 31 4.10 -1.87 7.92
CA GLU A 31 3.45 -3.14 7.60
C GLU A 31 2.83 -3.11 6.21
N LEU A 32 2.22 -1.99 5.83
CA LEU A 32 1.74 -1.76 4.47
C LEU A 32 2.88 -1.84 3.47
N ARG A 33 4.00 -1.14 3.71
CA ARG A 33 5.17 -1.13 2.83
C ARG A 33 5.78 -2.52 2.70
N ARG A 34 5.91 -3.29 3.79
CA ARG A 34 6.35 -4.69 3.74
C ARG A 34 5.41 -5.56 2.92
N LYS A 35 4.09 -5.41 3.09
CA LYS A 35 3.10 -6.18 2.33
C LYS A 35 3.10 -5.81 0.86
N LEU A 36 3.27 -4.53 0.52
CA LEU A 36 3.34 -4.06 -0.86
C LEU A 36 4.64 -4.54 -1.53
N ALA A 37 5.77 -4.51 -0.83
CA ALA A 37 7.06 -5.01 -1.32
C ALA A 37 7.12 -6.55 -1.40
N ALA A 38 6.25 -7.26 -0.68
CA ALA A 38 6.18 -8.71 -0.78
C ALA A 38 5.64 -9.14 -2.16
N PRO A 39 6.30 -10.10 -2.84
CA PRO A 39 5.88 -10.58 -4.14
C PRO A 39 4.46 -11.13 -4.08
N ILE A 40 3.64 -10.78 -5.06
CA ILE A 40 2.26 -11.26 -5.11
C ILE A 40 2.30 -12.66 -5.67
N MET A 41 1.90 -13.66 -4.88
CA MET A 41 1.56 -14.98 -5.44
C MET A 41 0.24 -14.84 -6.21
N GLY A 42 0.35 -14.48 -7.48
CA GLY A 42 -0.75 -14.47 -8.42
C GLY A 42 -1.08 -15.88 -8.89
N LYS A 43 -2.15 -16.03 -9.66
CA LYS A 43 -2.52 -17.30 -10.30
C LYS A 43 -1.44 -17.84 -11.25
N ASN A 44 -0.55 -16.97 -11.72
CA ASN A 44 0.53 -17.29 -12.66
C ASN A 44 1.91 -17.39 -12.00
N GLY A 45 1.99 -17.40 -10.66
CA GLY A 45 3.25 -17.40 -9.92
C GLY A 45 3.56 -16.06 -9.23
N PRO A 46 4.78 -15.90 -8.69
CA PRO A 46 5.20 -14.64 -8.07
C PRO A 46 5.26 -13.55 -9.14
N GLU A 47 4.29 -12.63 -9.13
CA GLU A 47 4.33 -11.40 -9.90
C GLU A 47 5.11 -10.36 -9.12
N GLU A 48 6.27 -9.99 -9.66
CA GLU A 48 7.00 -8.81 -9.25
C GLU A 48 6.24 -7.59 -9.76
N ILE A 49 5.81 -6.72 -8.85
CA ILE A 49 5.27 -5.43 -9.27
C ILE A 49 6.49 -4.59 -9.67
N ASP A 50 6.59 -4.30 -10.96
CA ASP A 50 7.53 -3.32 -11.53
C ASP A 50 7.08 -1.89 -11.15
N ALA A 51 7.01 -1.64 -9.84
CA ALA A 51 6.69 -0.34 -9.26
C ALA A 51 7.97 0.30 -8.75
N THR A 52 8.12 1.58 -9.05
CA THR A 52 9.26 2.36 -8.57
C THR A 52 9.06 2.75 -7.11
N ALA A 53 10.14 3.11 -6.42
CA ALA A 53 10.06 3.64 -5.06
C ALA A 53 9.07 4.80 -4.94
N GLU A 54 9.02 5.68 -5.95
CA GLU A 54 8.07 6.79 -6.03
C GLU A 54 6.61 6.33 -6.05
N ASP A 55 6.28 5.23 -6.73
CA ASP A 55 4.91 4.69 -6.74
C ASP A 55 4.48 4.24 -5.34
N TYR A 56 5.38 3.59 -4.59
CA TYR A 56 5.10 3.22 -3.19
C TYR A 56 4.88 4.44 -2.31
N GLU A 57 5.75 5.46 -2.42
CA GLU A 57 5.63 6.70 -1.65
C GLU A 57 4.33 7.43 -1.95
N ARG A 58 3.92 7.50 -3.23
CA ARG A 58 2.64 8.10 -3.62
C ARG A 58 1.45 7.35 -3.04
N VAL A 59 1.47 6.01 -3.00
CA VAL A 59 0.39 5.21 -2.42
C VAL A 59 0.31 5.43 -0.91
N ILE A 60 1.46 5.45 -0.24
CA ILE A 60 1.54 5.72 1.21
C ILE A 60 1.00 7.11 1.53
N ALA A 61 1.47 8.13 0.81
CA ALA A 61 0.99 9.51 0.98
C ALA A 61 -0.53 9.61 0.78
N TRP A 62 -1.07 8.97 -0.27
CA TRP A 62 -2.50 8.93 -0.51
C TRP A 62 -3.26 8.24 0.64
N CYS A 63 -2.72 7.14 1.18
CA CYS A 63 -3.33 6.44 2.30
C CYS A 63 -3.34 7.29 3.58
N HIS A 64 -2.30 8.09 3.83
CA HIS A 64 -2.28 9.08 4.92
C HIS A 64 -3.30 10.19 4.70
N GLU A 65 -3.34 10.80 3.50
CA GLU A 65 -4.27 11.90 3.19
C GLU A 65 -5.75 11.48 3.30
N HIS A 66 -6.06 10.24 2.91
CA HIS A 66 -7.41 9.69 3.02
C HIS A 66 -7.72 9.09 4.40
N GLY A 67 -6.78 9.13 5.35
CA GLY A 67 -6.96 8.61 6.71
C GLY A 67 -7.04 7.08 6.81
N TYR A 68 -6.55 6.36 5.81
CA TYR A 68 -6.39 4.90 5.87
C TYR A 68 -5.18 4.49 6.72
N LEU A 69 -4.13 5.32 6.74
CA LEU A 69 -3.00 5.20 7.66
C LEU A 69 -3.17 6.26 8.75
N ASP A 70 -3.53 5.83 9.94
CA ASP A 70 -3.59 6.70 11.11
C ASP A 70 -2.74 6.09 12.22
N ASP A 71 -1.43 6.38 12.15
CA ASP A 71 -0.44 5.95 13.14
C ASP A 71 -0.83 6.41 14.56
N SER A 72 -1.53 7.55 14.67
CA SER A 72 -2.01 8.10 15.95
C SER A 72 -3.14 7.26 16.56
N ARG A 73 -4.09 6.76 15.75
CA ARG A 73 -5.15 5.83 16.19
C ARG A 73 -4.60 4.44 16.45
N PHE A 74 -3.62 3.98 15.67
CA PHE A 74 -2.95 2.71 15.90
C PHE A 74 -2.27 2.69 17.27
N VAL A 75 -1.45 3.69 17.59
CA VAL A 75 -0.78 3.80 18.89
C VAL A 75 -1.78 3.96 20.03
N ALA A 76 -2.86 4.73 19.84
CA ALA A 76 -3.90 4.91 20.86
C ALA A 76 -4.70 3.62 21.15
N ARG A 77 -4.89 2.73 20.16
CA ARG A 77 -5.52 1.42 20.34
C ARG A 77 -4.56 0.37 20.90
N PHE A 78 -3.31 0.37 20.43
CA PHE A 78 -2.30 -0.61 20.86
C PHE A 78 -1.88 -0.41 22.32
N ASN A 79 -1.84 0.83 22.81
CA ASN A 79 -1.55 1.13 24.22
C ASN A 79 -2.78 1.02 25.15
N ARG A 80 -3.91 0.52 24.67
CA ARG A 80 -5.14 0.35 25.45
C ARG A 80 -5.73 -1.06 25.29
N GLN A 81 -4.87 -2.07 25.31
CA GLN A 81 -5.27 -3.44 25.55
C GLN A 81 -4.74 -3.86 26.95
N PRO A 82 -5.59 -4.32 27.88
CA PRO A 82 -5.18 -4.78 29.21
C PRO A 82 -4.34 -6.06 29.15
#